data_AF-A0A2J8R6V0-F1
#
_entry.id   AF-A0A2J8R6V0-F1
#
_cell.length_a   1.000
_cell.length_b   1.000
_cell.length_c   1.000
_cell.angle_alpha   90.00
_cell.angle_beta   90.00
_cell.angle_gamma   90.00
#
_symmetry.space_group_name_H-M   'P 1'
#
loop_
_entity.id
_entity.type
_entity.pdbx_description
1 polymer ?
#
loop_
_entity_poly.entity_id
_entity_poly.type
_entity_poly.pdbx_seq_one_letter_code
_entity_poly.pdbx_strand_id
1 'polypeptide(L)'
;MALRAKAEACMAVPWLSLQRAQALGTRATRVPRTVLPFEAMPRRPGNRWLRLLQIWREQGYEHLHLEVHQTFQELGPIFRYDLGGAGMVCVMLPEDVEKLQQVDSLHPHRMSLEPWVAYRQHRGHKCGVFLL
;
A
#
# COMPACT_ATOMS: atom_id res chain seq x y z
N MET A 1 15.74 -62.12 -16.75
CA MET A 1 14.73 -63.06 -17.28
C MET A 1 13.36 -62.40 -17.15
N ALA A 2 12.73 -62.12 -18.31
CA ALA A 2 11.32 -61.78 -18.61
C ALA A 2 10.59 -60.74 -17.71
N LEU A 3 10.32 -59.51 -18.18
CA LEU A 3 9.22 -59.08 -19.08
C LEU A 3 7.81 -59.41 -18.58
N ARG A 4 7.05 -58.40 -18.13
CA ARG A 4 5.71 -58.12 -18.71
C ARG A 4 5.18 -56.75 -18.29
N ALA A 5 5.22 -55.81 -19.24
CA ALA A 5 4.40 -54.61 -19.22
C ALA A 5 2.94 -54.98 -19.56
N LYS A 6 1.98 -54.35 -18.88
CA LYS A 6 0.60 -54.27 -19.36
C LYS A 6 0.31 -52.82 -19.73
N ALA A 7 0.08 -52.62 -21.03
CA ALA A 7 -0.42 -51.38 -21.59
C ALA A 7 -1.92 -51.30 -21.33
N GLU A 8 -2.38 -50.20 -20.73
CA GLU A 8 -3.78 -49.85 -20.69
C GLU A 8 -4.08 -48.79 -21.76
N ALA A 9 -5.21 -49.00 -22.41
CA ALA A 9 -5.59 -48.40 -23.67
C ALA A 9 -5.93 -46.92 -23.52
N CYS A 10 -5.39 -46.11 -24.44
CA CYS A 10 -5.73 -44.71 -24.58
C CYS A 10 -7.11 -44.60 -25.25
N MET A 11 -8.16 -44.32 -24.48
CA MET A 11 -9.48 -44.03 -25.03
C MET A 11 -9.49 -42.59 -25.56
N ALA A 12 -9.54 -42.47 -26.89
CA ALA A 12 -9.69 -41.21 -27.60
C ALA A 12 -11.04 -40.57 -27.28
N VAL A 13 -11.03 -39.44 -26.58
CA VAL A 13 -12.22 -38.63 -26.32
C VAL A 13 -12.56 -37.82 -27.59
N PRO A 14 -13.79 -37.91 -28.13
CA PRO A 14 -14.19 -37.11 -29.28
C PRO A 14 -14.26 -35.62 -28.92
N TRP A 15 -13.53 -34.82 -29.68
CA TRP A 15 -13.50 -33.37 -29.63
C TRP A 15 -14.87 -32.79 -30.03
N LEU A 16 -15.73 -32.56 -29.04
CA LEU A 16 -16.97 -31.81 -29.22
C LEU A 16 -16.65 -30.31 -29.23
N SER A 17 -16.65 -29.77 -30.44
CA SER A 17 -16.87 -28.38 -30.83
C SER A 17 -16.99 -27.35 -29.70
N LEU A 18 -15.91 -26.61 -29.45
CA LEU A 18 -15.95 -25.30 -28.80
C LEU A 18 -16.77 -24.35 -29.67
N GLN A 19 -18.07 -24.24 -29.38
CA GLN A 19 -18.89 -23.19 -29.94
C GLN A 19 -18.36 -21.85 -29.43
N ARG A 20 -17.81 -21.08 -30.37
CA ARG A 20 -17.34 -19.70 -30.23
C ARG A 20 -18.48 -18.85 -29.67
N ALA A 21 -18.50 -18.64 -28.36
CA ALA A 21 -19.29 -17.59 -27.75
C ALA A 21 -18.73 -16.24 -28.25
N GLN A 22 -19.45 -15.59 -29.15
CA GLN A 22 -19.21 -14.18 -29.47
C GLN A 22 -19.58 -13.38 -28.23
N ALA A 23 -18.59 -13.09 -27.38
CA ALA A 23 -18.73 -12.01 -26.42
C ALA A 23 -18.88 -10.72 -27.22
N LEU A 24 -20.08 -10.14 -27.19
CA LEU A 24 -20.32 -8.74 -27.54
C LEU A 24 -19.47 -7.90 -26.58
N GLY A 25 -18.21 -7.71 -26.93
CA GLY A 25 -17.33 -6.76 -26.31
C GLY A 25 -17.89 -5.39 -26.62
N THR A 26 -18.72 -4.87 -25.71
CA THR A 26 -18.99 -3.43 -25.62
C THR A 26 -17.63 -2.78 -25.49
N ARG A 27 -17.07 -2.32 -26.60
CA ARG A 27 -15.82 -1.56 -26.65
C ARG A 27 -16.17 -0.19 -26.08
N ALA A 28 -16.34 -0.14 -24.77
CA ALA A 28 -16.33 1.11 -24.04
C ALA A 28 -14.93 1.69 -24.29
N THR A 29 -14.88 2.69 -25.16
CA THR A 29 -13.71 3.53 -25.35
C THR A 29 -13.33 4.03 -23.96
N ARG A 30 -12.29 3.44 -23.36
CA ARG A 30 -11.76 3.91 -22.08
C ARG A 30 -11.30 5.33 -22.33
N VAL A 31 -12.10 6.29 -21.89
CA VAL A 31 -11.67 7.68 -21.76
C VAL A 31 -10.36 7.63 -20.98
N PRO A 32 -9.28 8.27 -21.47
CA PRO A 32 -8.05 8.35 -20.71
C PRO A 32 -8.39 8.95 -19.34
N ARG A 33 -8.24 8.16 -18.27
CA ARG A 33 -8.32 8.71 -16.93
C ARG A 33 -7.14 9.64 -16.79
N THR A 34 -7.39 10.94 -16.74
CA THR A 34 -6.38 11.98 -16.56
C THR A 34 -5.70 11.89 -15.20
N VAL A 35 -6.36 11.24 -14.24
CA VAL A 35 -5.83 10.96 -12.89
C VAL A 35 -5.30 9.53 -12.84
N LEU A 36 -4.05 9.39 -12.39
CA LEU A 36 -3.40 8.10 -12.19
C LEU A 36 -3.99 7.37 -10.96
N PRO A 37 -4.03 6.02 -10.99
CA PRO A 37 -4.46 5.25 -9.82
C PRO A 37 -3.45 5.37 -8.67
N PHE A 38 -3.90 5.13 -7.43
CA PHE A 38 -3.06 5.19 -6.24
C PHE A 38 -1.85 4.24 -6.29
N GLU A 39 -2.02 3.08 -6.92
CA GLU A 39 -0.99 2.07 -7.09
C GLU A 39 0.12 2.48 -8.05
N ALA A 40 -0.12 3.48 -8.92
CA ALA A 40 0.90 4.02 -9.82
C ALA A 40 1.84 5.01 -9.13
N MET A 41 1.54 5.44 -7.89
CA MET A 41 2.41 6.30 -7.12
C MET A 41 3.74 5.57 -6.80
N PRO A 42 4.89 6.23 -6.97
CA PRO A 42 6.19 5.67 -6.58
C PRO A 42 6.16 5.18 -5.14
N ARG A 43 6.84 4.07 -4.87
CA ARG A 43 6.90 3.47 -3.53
C ARG A 43 8.35 3.40 -3.09
N ARG A 44 8.61 3.79 -1.84
CA ARG A 44 9.94 3.67 -1.26
C ARG A 44 10.40 2.20 -1.31
N PRO A 45 11.61 1.92 -1.82
CA PRO A 45 12.15 0.57 -1.85
C PRO A 45 12.43 0.06 -0.42
N GLY A 46 12.28 -1.26 -0.23
CA GLY A 46 12.60 -1.95 1.02
C GLY A 46 11.44 -2.74 1.61
N ASN A 47 11.77 -3.64 2.53
CA ASN A 47 10.77 -4.46 3.21
C ASN A 47 10.23 -3.73 4.46
N ARG A 48 8.93 -3.48 4.48
CA ARG A 48 8.22 -2.77 5.56
C ARG A 48 8.37 -3.43 6.94
N TRP A 49 8.49 -4.75 7.00
CA TRP A 49 8.62 -5.52 8.24
C TRP A 49 10.06 -5.54 8.74
N LEU A 50 11.04 -5.70 7.84
CA LEU A 50 12.46 -5.60 8.22
C LEU A 50 12.77 -4.21 8.78
N ARG A 51 12.19 -3.15 8.19
CA ARG A 51 12.35 -1.79 8.70
C ARG A 51 11.73 -1.60 10.09
N LEU A 52 10.55 -2.18 10.35
CA LEU A 52 9.94 -2.16 11.68
C LEU A 52 10.82 -2.87 12.71
N LEU A 53 11.36 -4.04 12.37
CA LEU A 53 12.28 -4.78 13.24
C LEU A 53 13.57 -4.01 13.51
N GLN A 54 14.08 -3.29 12.51
CA GLN A 54 15.25 -2.43 12.67
C GLN A 54 14.99 -1.31 13.68
N ILE A 55 13.85 -0.62 13.58
CA ILE A 55 13.45 0.43 14.54
C ILE A 55 13.35 -0.13 15.96
N TRP A 56 12.80 -1.35 16.12
CA TRP A 56 12.74 -2.00 17.43
C TRP A 56 14.14 -2.33 17.98
N ARG A 57 15.05 -2.79 17.13
CA ARG A 57 16.44 -3.09 17.50
C ARG A 57 17.20 -1.82 17.91
N GLU A 58 17.01 -0.73 17.17
CA GLU A 58 17.68 0.56 17.37
C GLU A 58 16.96 1.46 18.38
N GLN A 59 15.81 1.02 18.89
CA GLN A 59 14.95 1.74 19.85
C GLN A 59 14.53 3.14 19.38
N GLY A 60 14.51 3.36 18.07
CA GLY A 60 14.30 4.69 17.52
C GLY A 60 14.39 4.73 16.01
N TYR A 61 14.21 5.94 15.48
CA TYR A 61 14.31 6.21 14.06
C TYR A 61 14.86 7.61 13.78
N GLU A 62 16.10 7.85 14.24
CA GLU A 62 16.71 9.18 14.28
C GLU A 62 16.94 9.78 12.89
N HIS A 63 17.32 8.95 11.92
CA HIS A 63 17.65 9.39 10.56
C HIS A 63 16.44 9.44 9.61
N LEU A 64 15.20 9.32 10.11
CA LEU A 64 13.99 9.33 9.29
C LEU A 64 13.93 10.54 8.34
N HIS A 65 14.23 11.74 8.84
CA HIS A 65 14.14 12.97 8.07
C HIS A 65 15.14 13.01 6.90
N LEU A 66 16.37 12.51 7.09
CA LEU A 66 17.38 12.40 6.04
C LEU A 66 16.98 11.37 4.99
N GLU A 67 16.51 10.21 5.44
CA GLU A 67 16.07 9.13 4.57
C GLU A 67 14.86 9.53 3.71
N VAL A 68 13.88 10.23 4.29
CA VAL A 68 12.72 10.77 3.57
C VAL A 68 13.16 11.82 2.57
N HIS A 69 14.07 12.72 2.95
CA HIS A 69 14.61 13.73 2.05
C HIS A 69 15.33 13.11 0.85
N GLN A 70 16.19 12.11 1.07
CA GLN A 70 16.85 11.36 0.00
C GLN A 70 15.81 10.66 -0.90
N THR A 71 14.77 10.06 -0.31
CA THR A 71 13.72 9.39 -1.09
C THR A 71 12.98 10.36 -2.01
N PHE A 72 12.75 11.61 -1.59
CA PHE A 72 12.20 12.65 -2.46
C PHE A 72 13.12 12.99 -3.64
N GLN A 73 14.44 13.00 -3.42
CA GLN A 73 15.42 13.22 -4.50
C GLN A 73 15.41 12.06 -5.52
N GLU A 74 15.15 10.84 -5.07
CA GLU A 74 15.15 9.63 -5.91
C GLU A 74 13.82 9.39 -6.65
N LEU A 75 12.69 9.57 -5.95
CA LEU A 75 11.35 9.19 -6.44
C LEU A 75 10.50 10.38 -6.88
N GLY A 76 10.96 11.60 -6.62
CA GLY A 76 10.20 12.83 -6.86
C GLY A 76 9.35 13.26 -5.67
N PRO A 77 8.51 14.30 -5.84
CA PRO A 77 7.89 15.05 -4.74
C PRO A 77 6.76 14.32 -4.00
N ILE A 78 6.35 13.15 -4.48
CA ILE A 78 5.29 12.34 -3.88
C ILE A 78 5.61 10.86 -3.97
N PHE A 79 5.52 10.15 -2.84
CA PHE A 79 5.75 8.70 -2.81
C PHE A 79 5.01 8.03 -1.65
N ARG A 80 4.86 6.70 -1.76
CA ARG A 80 4.30 5.83 -0.73
C ARG A 80 5.39 5.27 0.17
N TYR A 81 5.14 5.32 1.47
CA TYR A 81 6.00 4.79 2.50
C TYR A 81 5.24 3.80 3.39
N ASP A 82 5.69 2.54 3.43
CA ASP A 82 5.06 1.51 4.26
C ASP A 82 5.97 1.09 5.41
N LEU A 83 5.40 1.07 6.61
CA LEU A 83 6.08 0.65 7.84
C LEU A 83 5.18 -0.31 8.61
N GLY A 84 5.61 -1.57 8.72
CA GLY A 84 4.77 -2.62 9.31
C GLY A 84 3.44 -2.78 8.57
N GLY A 85 2.32 -2.67 9.29
CA GLY A 85 0.97 -2.70 8.72
C GLY A 85 0.45 -1.35 8.22
N ALA A 86 1.12 -0.24 8.54
CA ALA A 86 0.68 1.10 8.18
C ALA A 86 1.35 1.56 6.88
N GLY A 87 0.59 2.25 6.03
CA GLY A 87 1.08 2.94 4.85
C GLY A 87 0.79 4.43 4.94
N MET A 88 1.72 5.26 4.48
CA MET A 88 1.56 6.71 4.40
C MET A 88 1.98 7.22 3.02
N VAL A 89 1.45 8.38 2.64
CA VAL A 89 1.90 9.12 1.46
C VAL A 89 2.73 10.29 1.96
N CYS A 90 3.95 10.40 1.45
CA CYS A 90 4.86 11.50 1.73
C CYS A 90 4.76 12.52 0.60
N VAL A 91 4.57 13.80 0.95
CA VAL A 91 4.49 14.95 0.04
C VAL A 91 5.45 16.04 0.50
N MET A 92 5.89 16.90 -0.41
CA MET A 92 6.80 18.00 -0.08
C MET A 92 6.45 19.35 -0.71
N LEU A 93 5.43 19.44 -1.57
CA LEU A 93 5.08 20.68 -2.26
C LEU A 93 4.02 21.48 -1.49
N PRO A 94 4.07 22.83 -1.52
CA PRO A 94 3.03 23.66 -0.92
C PRO A 94 1.63 23.42 -1.52
N GLU A 95 1.57 23.10 -2.81
CA GLU A 95 0.32 22.77 -3.52
C GLU A 95 -0.39 21.54 -2.91
N ASP A 96 0.38 20.58 -2.39
CA ASP A 96 -0.18 19.40 -1.73
C ASP A 96 -0.78 19.77 -0.37
N VAL A 97 -0.13 20.68 0.36
CA VAL A 97 -0.64 21.20 1.64
C VAL A 97 -1.93 21.99 1.43
N GLU A 98 -2.00 22.80 0.37
CA GLU A 98 -3.22 23.51 0.00
C GLU A 98 -4.38 22.54 -0.28
N LYS A 99 -4.13 21.48 -1.05
CA LYS A 99 -5.14 20.44 -1.32
C LYS A 99 -5.57 19.71 -0.05
N LEU A 100 -4.64 19.39 0.85
CA LEU A 100 -4.94 18.77 2.14
C LEU A 100 -5.85 19.69 2.98
N GLN A 101 -5.56 20.98 3.03
CA GLN A 101 -6.38 21.96 3.73
C GLN A 101 -7.78 22.11 3.10
N GLN A 102 -7.89 22.06 1.77
CA GLN A 102 -9.19 22.13 1.08
C GLN A 102 -10.10 20.94 1.39
N VAL A 103 -9.53 19.77 1.73
CA VAL A 103 -10.28 18.56 2.09
C VAL A 103 -10.40 18.34 3.59
N ASP A 104 -9.90 19.27 4.41
CA ASP A 104 -10.05 19.19 5.86
C ASP A 104 -11.53 19.25 6.24
N SER A 105 -11.95 18.27 7.04
CA SER A 105 -13.30 18.27 7.60
C SER A 105 -13.41 19.25 8.76
N LEU A 106 -14.63 19.41 9.31
CA LEU A 106 -14.84 20.16 10.57
C LEU A 106 -13.99 19.64 11.74
N HIS A 107 -13.53 18.39 11.67
CA HIS A 107 -12.67 17.75 12.66
C HIS A 107 -11.48 17.11 11.95
N PRO A 108 -10.41 17.87 11.64
CA PRO A 108 -9.20 17.33 11.03
C PRO A 108 -8.67 16.15 11.84
N HIS A 109 -8.35 15.05 11.15
CA HIS A 109 -7.95 13.80 11.80
C HIS A 109 -6.45 13.59 11.69
N ARG A 110 -5.82 13.23 12.81
CA ARG A 110 -4.42 12.82 12.86
C ARG A 110 -4.28 11.45 13.50
N MET A 111 -3.17 10.79 13.19
CA MET A 111 -2.79 9.56 13.87
C MET A 111 -2.63 9.81 15.37
N SER A 112 -3.30 9.00 16.20
CA SER A 112 -3.22 9.12 17.65
C SER A 112 -1.86 8.65 18.17
N LEU A 113 -1.29 9.39 19.11
CA LEU A 113 -0.09 8.97 19.85
C LEU A 113 -0.49 7.99 20.97
N GLU A 114 -0.68 6.73 20.60
CA GLU A 114 -1.18 5.68 21.49
C GLU A 114 -0.49 5.63 22.87
N PRO A 115 0.85 5.72 23.00
CA PRO A 115 1.49 5.69 24.32
C PRO A 115 1.04 6.83 25.24
N TRP A 116 0.79 8.01 24.68
CA TRP A 116 0.36 9.18 25.45
C TRP A 116 -1.12 9.07 25.83
N VAL A 117 -1.96 8.60 24.91
CA VAL A 117 -3.38 8.32 25.17
C VAL A 117 -3.53 7.27 26.27
N ALA A 118 -2.77 6.16 26.17
CA ALA A 118 -2.78 5.08 27.15
C ALA A 118 -2.40 5.57 28.56
N TYR A 119 -1.36 6.41 28.67
CA TYR A 119 -0.98 7.01 29.95
C TYR A 119 -2.13 7.84 30.56
N ARG A 120 -2.80 8.67 29.77
CA ARG A 120 -3.91 9.52 30.25
C ARG A 120 -5.08 8.69 30.74
N GLN A 121 -5.46 7.67 29.98
CA GLN A 121 -6.53 6.74 30.35
C GLN A 121 -6.19 5.99 31.64
N HIS A 122 -4.98 5.45 31.74
CA HIS A 122 -4.50 4.74 32.92
C HIS A 122 -4.49 5.61 34.19
N ARG A 123 -4.30 6.92 34.05
CA ARG A 123 -4.29 7.88 35.17
C ARG A 123 -5.63 8.60 35.40
N GLY A 124 -6.66 8.29 34.61
CA GLY A 124 -7.96 8.98 34.69
C GLY A 124 -7.90 10.46 34.32
N HIS A 125 -6.95 10.85 33.46
CA HIS A 125 -6.78 12.22 33.00
C HIS A 125 -7.46 12.46 31.65
N LYS A 126 -7.96 13.68 31.44
CA LYS A 126 -8.48 14.11 30.13
C LYS A 126 -7.35 14.24 29.09
N CYS A 127 -7.68 14.00 27.83
CA CYS A 127 -6.83 14.28 26.69
C CYS A 127 -6.86 15.78 26.35
N GLY A 128 -5.69 16.36 26.10
CA GLY A 128 -5.58 17.72 25.56
C GLY A 128 -5.68 17.74 24.05
N VAL A 129 -5.66 18.93 23.43
CA VAL A 129 -5.82 19.15 21.98
C VAL A 129 -4.81 18.37 21.12
N PHE A 130 -3.69 17.89 21.67
CA PHE A 130 -2.70 17.05 20.98
C PHE A 130 -2.98 15.54 21.00
N LEU A 131 -4.00 15.11 21.72
CA LEU A 131 -4.42 13.71 21.89
C LEU A 131 -5.90 13.48 21.57
N LEU A 132 -6.55 14.49 20.99
CA LEU A 132 -7.90 14.45 20.43
C LEU A 132 -7.85 14.21 18.93
#